data_AF-A0A0F9BX08-F1
#
_entry.id   AF-A0A0F9BX08-F1
#
_cell.length_a   1.000
_cell.length_b   1.000
_cell.length_c   1.000
_cell.angle_alpha   90.00
_cell.angle_beta   90.00
_cell.angle_gamma   90.00
#
_symmetry.space_group_name_H-M   'P 1'
#
loop_
_entity.id
_entity.type
_entity.pdbx_description
1 polymer ?
#
loop_
_entity_poly.entity_id
_entity_poly.type
_entity_poly.pdbx_seq_one_letter_code
_entity_poly.pdbx_strand_id
1 'polypeptide(L)'
;MKINFQGTAAIIGDLHIPFQDQRALREVELFLGELQPNLILYVGDIADFYELSKFDKNPARTDTLQKDMDAVDAMFKRHNNLCPDARKILLFGNHEDRLRRYLCGDGKPVASLDSNTVEYQYNLVENGVEWVAQDEVVMVNDRFMVSHGDIIRA
;
A
#
# COMPACT_ATOMS: atom_id res chain seq x y z
N MET A 1 2.84 15.10 -1.57
CA MET A 1 3.36 15.37 -0.19
C MET A 1 4.85 15.80 -0.15
N LYS A 2 5.22 16.81 0.66
CA LYS A 2 6.63 17.16 0.97
C LYS A 2 6.98 16.79 2.41
N ILE A 3 8.13 16.17 2.65
CA ILE A 3 8.60 15.81 3.99
C ILE A 3 10.04 16.27 4.23
N ASN A 4 10.30 16.78 5.44
CA ASN A 4 11.65 16.98 5.97
C ASN A 4 11.97 15.80 6.88
N PHE A 5 13.07 15.10 6.60
CA PHE A 5 13.40 13.83 7.25
C PHE A 5 14.91 13.68 7.44
N GLN A 6 15.31 13.17 8.61
CA GLN A 6 16.67 12.76 8.90
C GLN A 6 16.62 11.41 9.61
N GLY A 7 17.47 10.47 9.19
CA GLY A 7 17.50 9.10 9.70
C GLY A 7 17.55 8.09 8.56
N THR A 8 17.23 6.84 8.88
CA THR A 8 17.19 5.75 7.91
C THR A 8 15.76 5.53 7.42
N ALA A 9 15.57 5.47 6.10
CA ALA A 9 14.29 5.14 5.49
C ALA A 9 14.38 3.78 4.78
N ALA A 10 13.35 2.96 4.95
CA ALA A 10 13.09 1.80 4.10
C ALA A 10 12.01 2.16 3.07
N ILE A 11 12.22 1.78 1.82
CA ILE A 11 11.27 2.00 0.73
C ILE A 11 10.91 0.63 0.17
N ILE A 12 9.64 0.28 0.24
CA ILE A 12 9.10 -1.02 -0.18
C ILE A 12 7.80 -0.80 -0.97
N GLY A 13 7.42 -1.71 -1.85
CA GLY A 13 6.23 -1.58 -2.70
C GLY A 13 6.00 -2.87 -3.47
N ASP A 14 4.99 -2.89 -4.32
CA ASP A 14 4.72 -4.02 -5.23
C ASP A 14 4.62 -5.36 -4.50
N LEU A 15 3.90 -5.35 -3.37
CA LEU A 15 3.65 -6.57 -2.61
C LEU A 15 2.55 -7.40 -3.27
N HIS A 16 1.56 -6.75 -3.90
CA HIS A 16 0.47 -7.41 -4.63
C HIS A 16 -0.24 -8.48 -3.79
N ILE A 17 -0.56 -8.18 -2.54
CA ILE A 17 -1.24 -9.12 -1.63
C ILE A 17 -2.58 -9.58 -2.23
N PRO A 18 -2.86 -10.91 -2.30
CA PRO A 18 -2.19 -12.02 -1.60
C PRO A 18 -1.16 -12.81 -2.45
N PHE A 19 -0.70 -12.28 -3.58
CA PHE A 19 0.21 -12.96 -4.52
C PHE A 19 1.70 -12.71 -4.24
N GLN A 20 2.05 -12.04 -3.15
CA GLN A 20 3.44 -11.81 -2.77
C GLN A 20 4.23 -13.11 -2.67
N ASP A 21 5.51 -13.06 -3.03
CA ASP A 21 6.44 -14.11 -2.64
C ASP A 21 6.63 -14.06 -1.11
N GLN A 22 6.09 -15.07 -0.43
CA GLN A 22 6.11 -15.13 1.04
C GLN A 22 7.53 -15.18 1.61
N ARG A 23 8.48 -15.78 0.89
CA ARG A 23 9.87 -15.84 1.32
C ARG A 23 10.52 -14.46 1.18
N ALA A 24 10.31 -13.79 0.05
CA ALA A 24 10.84 -12.44 -0.16
C ALA A 24 10.29 -11.46 0.89
N LEU A 25 8.97 -11.44 1.12
CA LEU A 25 8.37 -10.60 2.15
C LEU A 25 8.93 -10.93 3.54
N ARG A 26 9.15 -12.22 3.86
CA ARG A 26 9.74 -12.62 5.13
C ARG A 26 11.16 -12.09 5.33
N GLU A 27 12.03 -12.17 4.32
CA GLU A 27 13.39 -11.65 4.42
C GLU A 27 13.39 -10.11 4.57
N VAL A 28 12.49 -9.42 3.87
CA VAL A 28 12.29 -7.97 4.03
C VAL A 28 11.84 -7.64 5.46
N GLU A 29 10.84 -8.36 5.99
CA GLU A 29 10.36 -8.16 7.37
C GLU A 29 11.47 -8.42 8.41
N LEU A 30 12.33 -9.44 8.21
CA LEU A 30 13.50 -9.69 9.06
C LEU A 30 14.49 -8.52 9.02
N PHE A 31 14.79 -8.03 7.82
CA PHE A 31 15.69 -6.88 7.64
C PHE A 31 15.12 -5.61 8.26
N LEU A 32 13.81 -5.34 8.13
CA LEU A 32 13.16 -4.21 8.78
C LEU A 32 13.26 -4.31 10.32
N GLY A 33 13.05 -5.52 10.85
CA GLY A 33 13.19 -5.81 12.28
C GLY A 33 14.59 -5.54 12.82
N GLU A 34 15.63 -5.83 12.06
CA GLU A 34 17.02 -5.54 12.44
C GLU A 34 17.39 -4.06 12.25
N LEU A 35 17.01 -3.48 11.10
CA LEU A 35 17.38 -2.12 10.72
C LEU A 35 16.70 -1.06 11.59
N GLN A 36 15.46 -1.30 12.01
CA GLN A 36 14.61 -0.34 12.73
C GLN A 36 14.61 1.06 12.07
N PRO A 37 14.15 1.19 10.81
CA PRO A 37 14.17 2.47 10.10
C PRO A 37 13.25 3.48 10.79
N ASN A 38 13.59 4.77 10.69
CA ASN A 38 12.75 5.86 11.21
C ASN A 38 11.55 6.16 10.31
N LEU A 39 11.62 5.74 9.04
CA LEU A 39 10.59 5.92 8.03
C LEU A 39 10.43 4.66 7.19
N ILE A 40 9.20 4.22 6.98
CA ILE A 40 8.84 3.22 5.96
C ILE A 40 7.94 3.91 4.93
N LEU A 41 8.43 3.99 3.69
CA LEU A 41 7.65 4.45 2.54
C LEU A 41 7.17 3.24 1.75
N TYR A 42 5.85 3.05 1.72
CA TYR A 42 5.20 2.08 0.86
C TYR A 42 4.89 2.76 -0.49
N VAL A 43 5.46 2.26 -1.58
CA VAL A 43 5.38 2.86 -2.92
C VAL A 43 4.33 2.14 -3.77
N GLY A 44 3.13 2.01 -3.21
CA GLY A 44 1.95 1.51 -3.90
C GLY A 44 1.93 0.00 -4.11
N ASP A 45 0.82 -0.44 -4.68
CA ASP A 45 0.56 -1.82 -5.06
C ASP A 45 0.76 -2.79 -3.89
N ILE A 46 0.15 -2.45 -2.76
CA ILE A 46 0.18 -3.27 -1.55
C ILE A 46 -0.78 -4.44 -1.67
N ALA A 47 -2.03 -4.18 -2.06
CA ALA A 47 -2.96 -5.22 -2.45
C ALA A 47 -3.01 -5.35 -3.97
N ASP A 48 -3.22 -6.56 -4.48
CA ASP A 48 -3.45 -6.73 -5.92
C ASP A 48 -4.82 -6.16 -6.34
N PHE A 49 -5.83 -6.16 -5.48
CA PHE A 49 -7.22 -5.88 -5.89
C PHE A 49 -7.66 -6.76 -7.07
N TYR A 50 -7.41 -8.07 -6.95
CA TYR A 50 -7.63 -9.05 -8.00
C TYR A 50 -9.05 -9.04 -8.57
N GLU A 51 -10.06 -9.00 -7.70
CA GLU A 51 -11.47 -9.02 -8.11
C GLU A 51 -11.87 -7.74 -8.87
N LEU A 52 -11.20 -6.61 -8.59
CA LEU A 52 -11.41 -5.33 -9.27
C LEU A 52 -10.50 -5.15 -10.49
N SER A 53 -9.64 -6.11 -10.77
CA SER A 53 -8.79 -6.11 -11.95
C SER A 53 -9.63 -6.20 -13.23
N LYS A 54 -9.15 -5.59 -14.31
CA LYS A 54 -9.75 -5.77 -15.65
C LYS A 54 -9.34 -7.09 -16.32
N PHE A 55 -8.29 -7.75 -15.82
CA PHE A 55 -7.76 -8.98 -16.40
C PHE A 55 -8.65 -10.18 -16.09
N ASP A 56 -8.42 -11.28 -16.81
CA ASP A 56 -9.15 -12.53 -16.60
C ASP A 56 -8.89 -13.08 -15.20
N LYS A 57 -9.95 -13.63 -14.59
CA LYS A 57 -9.89 -14.19 -13.25
C LYS A 57 -9.95 -15.70 -13.30
N ASN A 58 -9.20 -16.35 -12.42
CA ASN A 58 -9.23 -17.79 -12.24
C ASN A 58 -10.56 -18.16 -11.55
N PRO A 59 -11.45 -18.91 -12.23
CA PRO A 59 -12.74 -19.28 -11.67
C PRO A 59 -12.63 -20.23 -10.47
N ALA A 60 -11.47 -20.86 -10.26
CA ALA A 60 -11.21 -21.73 -9.12
C ALA A 60 -10.80 -20.97 -7.84
N ARG A 61 -10.57 -19.65 -7.92
CA ARG A 61 -10.21 -18.85 -6.74
C ARG A 61 -11.43 -18.75 -5.82
N THR A 62 -11.23 -19.13 -4.55
CA THR A 62 -12.28 -19.12 -3.52
C THR A 62 -12.18 -17.95 -2.55
N ASP A 63 -11.05 -17.26 -2.51
CA ASP A 63 -10.88 -16.09 -1.65
C ASP A 63 -11.63 -14.89 -2.19
N THR A 64 -12.08 -14.03 -1.28
CA THR A 64 -12.88 -12.84 -1.56
C THR A 64 -12.00 -11.61 -1.47
N LEU A 65 -12.42 -10.49 -2.07
CA LEU A 65 -11.74 -9.21 -1.88
C LEU A 65 -11.57 -8.84 -0.40
N GLN A 66 -12.58 -9.12 0.45
CA GLN A 66 -12.47 -8.84 1.89
C GLN A 66 -11.30 -9.58 2.54
N LYS A 67 -11.08 -10.86 2.22
CA LYS A 67 -9.95 -11.62 2.76
C LYS A 67 -8.60 -11.02 2.33
N ASP A 68 -8.53 -10.47 1.12
CA ASP A 68 -7.32 -9.78 0.65
C ASP A 68 -7.07 -8.50 1.46
N MET A 69 -8.12 -7.71 1.74
CA MET A 69 -8.02 -6.50 2.56
C MET A 69 -7.61 -6.85 4.01
N ASP A 70 -8.19 -7.91 4.58
CA ASP A 70 -7.82 -8.39 5.92
C ASP A 70 -6.34 -8.82 5.97
N ALA A 71 -5.80 -9.39 4.90
CA ALA A 71 -4.39 -9.76 4.81
C ALA A 71 -3.45 -8.54 4.73
N VAL A 72 -3.89 -7.46 4.08
CA VAL A 72 -3.18 -6.17 4.02
C VAL A 72 -3.16 -5.50 5.40
N ASP A 73 -4.30 -5.42 6.07
CA ASP A 73 -4.39 -4.92 7.44
C ASP A 73 -3.49 -5.73 8.40
N ALA A 74 -3.52 -7.06 8.28
CA ALA A 74 -2.63 -7.93 9.05
C ALA A 74 -1.14 -7.64 8.77
N MET A 75 -0.76 -7.29 7.54
CA MET A 75 0.61 -6.87 7.23
C MET A 75 0.97 -5.56 7.90
N PHE A 76 0.12 -4.53 7.84
CA PHE A 76 0.39 -3.26 8.52
C PHE A 76 0.51 -3.44 10.04
N LYS A 77 -0.35 -4.26 10.65
CA LYS A 77 -0.24 -4.63 12.08
C LYS A 77 1.09 -5.32 12.40
N ARG A 78 1.56 -6.25 11.55
CA ARG A 78 2.89 -6.87 11.71
C ARG A 78 4.00 -5.82 11.60
N HIS A 79 3.96 -4.94 10.61
CA HIS A 79 4.97 -3.90 10.45
C HIS A 79 4.96 -2.86 11.59
N ASN A 80 3.81 -2.59 12.19
CA ASN A 80 3.71 -1.79 13.41
C ASN A 80 4.38 -2.46 14.61
N ASN A 81 4.23 -3.78 14.76
CA ASN A 81 4.92 -4.53 15.82
C ASN A 81 6.42 -4.63 15.56
N LEU A 82 6.83 -4.80 14.30
CA LEU A 82 8.25 -4.90 13.92
C LEU A 82 8.98 -3.57 14.04
N CYS A 83 8.35 -2.47 13.64
CA CYS A 83 8.93 -1.12 13.61
C CYS A 83 7.97 -0.12 14.27
N PRO A 84 7.82 -0.16 15.60
CA PRO A 84 6.84 0.66 16.33
C PRO A 84 7.11 2.15 16.23
N ASP A 85 8.39 2.55 16.20
CA ASP A 85 8.80 3.96 16.16
C ASP A 85 8.92 4.52 14.74
N ALA A 86 8.74 3.68 13.72
CA ALA A 86 8.81 4.11 12.33
C ALA A 86 7.56 4.89 11.92
N ARG A 87 7.77 6.09 11.38
CA ARG A 87 6.74 6.79 10.61
C ARG A 87 6.42 5.99 9.35
N LYS A 88 5.15 5.89 8.97
CA LYS A 88 4.71 5.07 7.82
C LYS A 88 3.91 5.92 6.86
N ILE A 89 4.29 5.91 5.58
CA ILE A 89 3.58 6.64 4.52
C ILE A 89 3.35 5.69 3.35
N LEU A 90 2.10 5.57 2.90
CA LEU A 90 1.70 4.83 1.71
C LEU A 90 1.39 5.79 0.57
N LEU A 91 2.20 5.76 -0.47
CA LEU A 91 1.86 6.36 -1.76
C LEU A 91 1.02 5.34 -2.54
N PHE A 92 -0.22 5.67 -2.89
CA PHE A 92 -1.10 4.75 -3.62
C PHE A 92 -0.54 4.41 -5.01
N GLY A 93 -0.67 3.14 -5.38
CA GLY A 93 -0.33 2.66 -6.70
C GLY A 93 -1.54 2.53 -7.60
N ASN A 94 -1.31 2.03 -8.82
CA ASN A 94 -2.41 1.82 -9.76
C ASN A 94 -3.35 0.69 -9.34
N HIS A 95 -2.94 -0.20 -8.42
CA HIS A 95 -3.83 -1.21 -7.85
C HIS A 95 -4.81 -0.60 -6.85
N GLU A 96 -4.37 0.31 -5.98
CA GLU A 96 -5.27 1.05 -5.09
C GLU A 96 -6.31 1.88 -5.86
N ASP A 97 -5.94 2.47 -7.01
CA ASP A 97 -6.86 3.23 -7.88
C ASP A 97 -7.99 2.35 -8.48
N ARG A 98 -7.85 1.02 -8.49
CA ARG A 98 -8.88 0.10 -9.00
C ARG A 98 -10.19 0.23 -8.22
N LEU A 99 -10.13 0.42 -6.90
CA LEU A 99 -11.32 0.62 -6.08
C LEU A 99 -12.07 1.88 -6.48
N ARG A 100 -11.37 3.01 -6.61
CA ARG A 100 -11.97 4.27 -7.06
C ARG A 100 -12.62 4.12 -8.44
N ARG A 101 -11.94 3.48 -9.40
CA ARG A 101 -12.49 3.24 -10.75
C ARG A 101 -13.77 2.41 -10.70
N TYR A 102 -13.80 1.33 -9.93
CA TYR A 102 -14.99 0.50 -9.75
C TYR A 102 -16.16 1.32 -9.16
N LEU A 103 -15.90 2.12 -8.12
CA LEU A 103 -16.92 2.96 -7.47
C LEU A 103 -17.42 4.09 -8.37
N CYS A 104 -16.61 4.61 -9.29
CA CYS A 104 -17.09 5.56 -10.31
C CYS A 104 -17.99 4.90 -11.37
N GLY A 105 -17.84 3.59 -11.59
CA GLY A 105 -18.62 2.80 -12.53
C GLY A 105 -19.76 2.04 -11.84
N ASP A 106 -19.64 0.71 -11.84
CA ASP A 106 -20.68 -0.21 -11.36
C ASP A 106 -20.98 -0.04 -9.86
N GLY A 107 -19.98 0.35 -9.08
CA GLY A 107 -20.11 0.58 -7.63
C GLY A 107 -20.74 1.92 -7.24
N LYS A 108 -21.17 2.75 -8.21
CA LYS A 108 -21.68 4.12 -7.95
C LYS A 108 -22.76 4.21 -6.86
N PRO A 109 -23.76 3.30 -6.76
CA PRO A 109 -24.78 3.40 -5.73
C PRO A 109 -24.26 3.32 -4.29
N VAL A 110 -23.07 2.74 -4.08
CA VAL A 110 -22.45 2.58 -2.76
C VAL A 110 -21.20 3.44 -2.58
N ALA A 111 -20.82 4.25 -3.57
CA ALA A 111 -19.59 5.03 -3.55
C ALA A 111 -19.51 6.06 -2.40
N SER A 112 -20.64 6.46 -1.84
CA SER A 112 -20.70 7.42 -0.73
C SER A 112 -20.57 6.80 0.67
N LEU A 113 -20.39 5.47 0.78
CA LEU A 113 -20.15 4.83 2.07
C LEU A 113 -18.70 5.09 2.51
N ASP A 114 -18.50 5.51 3.75
CA ASP A 114 -17.16 5.77 4.31
C ASP A 114 -16.24 4.54 4.23
N SER A 115 -16.84 3.34 4.30
CA SER A 115 -16.12 2.08 4.19
C SER A 115 -15.57 1.79 2.79
N ASN A 116 -16.06 2.45 1.75
CA ASN A 116 -15.65 2.21 0.36
C ASN A 116 -14.48 3.10 -0.05
N THR A 117 -13.44 3.12 0.80
CA THR A 117 -12.18 3.81 0.56
C THR A 117 -11.02 2.85 0.84
N VAL A 118 -9.87 3.04 0.18
CA VAL A 118 -8.69 2.19 0.40
C VAL A 118 -8.20 2.35 1.84
N GLU A 119 -8.22 3.59 2.33
CA GLU A 119 -7.87 4.00 3.66
C GLU A 119 -8.64 3.21 4.73
N TYR A 120 -9.95 3.07 4.53
CA TYR A 120 -10.81 2.31 5.43
C TYR A 120 -10.53 0.80 5.30
N GLN A 121 -10.48 0.27 4.08
CA GLN A 121 -10.26 -1.17 3.85
C GLN A 121 -8.91 -1.65 4.41
N TYR A 122 -7.89 -0.80 4.39
CA TYR A 122 -6.56 -1.10 4.93
C TYR A 122 -6.40 -0.72 6.42
N ASN A 123 -7.44 -0.16 7.05
CA ASN A 123 -7.40 0.39 8.41
C ASN A 123 -6.20 1.35 8.63
N LEU A 124 -5.91 2.24 7.67
CA LEU A 124 -4.68 3.05 7.69
C LEU A 124 -4.57 3.96 8.92
N VAL A 125 -5.69 4.53 9.36
CA VAL A 125 -5.73 5.38 10.56
C VAL A 125 -5.37 4.58 11.81
N GLU A 126 -5.97 3.40 12.00
CA GLU A 126 -5.68 2.53 13.15
C GLU A 126 -4.24 2.01 13.11
N ASN A 127 -3.73 1.77 11.90
CA ASN A 127 -2.36 1.35 11.68
C ASN A 127 -1.34 2.50 11.70
N GLY A 128 -1.75 3.76 11.92
CA GLY A 128 -0.83 4.90 11.94
C GLY A 128 -0.07 5.12 10.63
N VAL A 129 -0.72 4.80 9.50
CA VAL A 129 -0.15 4.96 8.16
C VAL A 129 -0.75 6.20 7.51
N GLU A 130 0.10 7.17 7.20
CA GLU A 130 -0.26 8.31 6.36
C GLU A 130 -0.37 7.85 4.91
N TRP A 131 -1.17 8.53 4.08
CA TRP A 131 -1.31 8.18 2.68
C TRP A 131 -1.18 9.38 1.75
N VAL A 132 -0.83 9.07 0.50
CA VAL A 132 -0.65 10.01 -0.60
C VAL A 132 -1.34 9.42 -1.82
N ALA A 133 -2.13 10.24 -2.53
CA ALA A 133 -2.87 9.79 -3.70
C ALA A 133 -1.96 9.34 -4.85
N GLN A 134 -2.51 8.54 -5.77
CA GLN A 134 -1.77 7.85 -6.83
C GLN A 134 -1.10 8.78 -7.86
N ASP A 135 -1.66 9.98 -8.05
CA ASP A 135 -1.16 11.01 -8.97
C ASP A 135 -0.22 12.02 -8.28
N GLU A 136 0.08 11.81 -7.00
CA GLU A 136 1.01 12.63 -6.23
C GLU A 136 2.40 11.97 -6.09
N VAL A 137 3.32 12.73 -5.50
CA VAL A 137 4.68 12.27 -5.17
C VAL A 137 5.01 12.59 -3.72
N VAL A 138 5.93 11.83 -3.13
CA VAL A 138 6.59 12.16 -1.87
C VAL A 138 7.94 12.78 -2.18
N MET A 139 8.12 14.06 -1.83
CA MET A 139 9.41 14.74 -1.93
C MET A 139 10.11 14.75 -0.57
N VAL A 140 11.23 14.03 -0.46
CA VAL A 140 12.06 13.98 0.75
C VAL A 140 13.15 15.04 0.67
N ASN A 141 13.15 15.97 1.64
CA ASN A 141 14.11 17.07 1.77
C ASN A 141 14.27 17.92 0.51
N ASP A 142 13.20 18.05 -0.30
CA ASP A 142 13.21 18.69 -1.63
C ASP A 142 14.31 18.17 -2.58
N ARG A 143 14.81 16.95 -2.34
CA ARG A 143 15.98 16.37 -3.05
C ARG A 143 15.72 15.00 -3.63
N PHE A 144 14.94 14.17 -2.94
CA PHE A 144 14.64 12.81 -3.38
C PHE A 144 13.15 12.67 -3.64
N MET A 145 12.78 12.44 -4.89
CA MET A 145 11.40 12.25 -5.31
C MET A 145 11.06 10.76 -5.29
N VAL A 146 9.97 10.41 -4.62
CA VAL A 146 9.38 9.06 -4.63
C VAL A 146 8.02 9.15 -5.31
N SER A 147 7.85 8.34 -6.35
CA SER A 147 6.61 8.22 -7.13
C SER A 147 6.32 6.76 -7.39
N HIS A 148 5.06 6.39 -7.51
CA HIS A 148 4.67 5.08 -8.02
C HIS A 148 4.58 5.13 -9.56
N GLY A 149 5.24 4.19 -10.25
CA GLY A 149 5.25 4.06 -11.72
C GLY A 149 6.56 4.43 -12.42
N ASP A 150 6.53 4.36 -13.76
CA ASP A 150 7.70 4.40 -14.65
C ASP A 150 8.18 5.83 -14.98
N ILE A 151 8.44 6.69 -13.99
CA ILE A 151 9.14 7.95 -14.29
C ILE A 151 10.60 7.63 -14.64
N ILE A 152 10.84 7.22 -15.89
CA ILE A 152 12.16 7.17 -16.51
C ILE A 152 12.43 8.57 -17.04
N ARG A 153 13.16 9.38 -16.27
CA ARG A 153 13.78 10.61 -16.78
C ARG A 153 15.18 10.24 -17.27
N ALA A 154 15.37 10.33 -18.59
CA ALA A 154 16.69 10.32 -19.23
C ALA A 154 17.41 11.65 -19.02
#